data_AF-A0A8W8MHB3-F1
#
_entry.id   AF-A0A8W8MHB3-F1
#
_cell.length_a   1.000
_cell.length_b   1.000
_cell.length_c   1.000
_cell.angle_alpha   90.00
_cell.angle_beta   90.00
_cell.angle_gamma   90.00
#
_symmetry.space_group_name_H-M   'P 1'
#
loop_
_entity.id
_entity.type
_entity.pdbx_description
1 polymer ?
#
loop_
_entity_poly.entity_id
_entity_poly.type
_entity_poly.pdbx_seq_one_letter_code
_entity_poly.pdbx_strand_id
1 'polypeptide(L)'
;MCNGTYVYHCLIDTYMNKLVEVCAKPKIIHFGSCTEFSSSALRIIRNQNKSCFNFPRNPCPNTYNSTMAYKYKGCYELKTSRNEIQTTPFNASSEVTTTTKMYNQNGAFSVNDPTSASTRILCSLLSLLTFKIIRLW
;
A
#
# COMPACT_ATOMS: atom_id res chain seq x y z
N MET A 1 19.07 0.36 -22.98
CA MET A 1 19.82 -0.03 -21.76
C MET A 1 20.53 1.20 -21.21
N CYS A 2 20.65 1.35 -19.90
CA CYS A 2 21.38 2.49 -19.30
C CYS A 2 22.88 2.40 -19.61
N ASN A 3 23.58 3.53 -19.75
CA ASN A 3 25.00 3.58 -20.13
C ASN A 3 25.91 3.93 -18.94
N GLY A 4 27.12 3.36 -18.91
CA GLY A 4 28.15 3.65 -17.91
C GLY A 4 27.72 3.29 -16.48
N THR A 5 27.84 4.25 -15.55
CA THR A 5 27.49 4.04 -14.12
C THR A 5 26.00 4.20 -13.81
N TYR A 6 25.17 4.39 -14.84
CA TYR A 6 23.73 4.55 -14.67
C TYR A 6 23.07 3.17 -14.71
N VAL A 7 22.14 2.96 -13.77
CA VAL A 7 21.36 1.73 -13.70
C VAL A 7 19.89 2.06 -13.84
N TYR A 8 19.13 1.08 -14.30
CA TYR A 8 17.69 1.18 -14.38
C TYR A 8 17.07 1.18 -12.99
N HIS A 9 16.16 2.11 -12.74
CA HIS A 9 15.28 2.07 -11.59
C HIS A 9 13.83 2.33 -12.01
N CYS A 10 12.91 1.65 -11.34
CA CYS A 10 11.48 1.97 -11.34
C CYS A 10 11.13 2.40 -9.91
N LEU A 11 10.82 3.68 -9.73
CA LEU A 11 10.64 4.30 -8.41
C LEU A 11 9.32 5.06 -8.37
N ILE A 12 8.77 5.23 -7.17
CA ILE A 12 7.66 6.17 -6.97
C ILE A 12 8.13 7.60 -7.23
N ASP A 13 7.21 8.44 -7.69
CA ASP A 13 7.45 9.88 -7.75
C ASP A 13 7.28 10.54 -6.37
N THR A 14 7.64 11.82 -6.27
CA THR A 14 7.52 12.60 -5.02
C THR A 14 6.09 12.62 -4.46
N TYR A 15 5.08 12.56 -5.34
CA TYR A 15 3.67 12.59 -4.96
C TYR A 15 3.10 11.21 -4.61
N MET A 16 3.88 10.14 -4.86
CA MET A 16 3.51 8.74 -4.64
C MET A 16 2.25 8.34 -5.38
N ASN A 17 1.97 8.94 -6.54
CA ASN A 17 0.78 8.64 -7.34
C ASN A 17 1.11 7.91 -8.65
N LYS A 18 2.39 7.82 -9.01
CA LYS A 18 2.85 7.08 -10.19
C LYS A 18 4.25 6.50 -9.98
N LEU A 19 4.61 5.61 -10.88
CA LEU A 19 5.98 5.10 -11.03
C LEU A 19 6.70 5.85 -12.14
N VAL A 20 7.99 6.06 -11.94
CA VAL A 20 8.90 6.69 -12.90
C VAL A 20 10.04 5.74 -13.16
N GLU A 21 10.21 5.39 -14.43
CA GLU A 21 11.31 4.59 -14.93
C GLU A 21 12.45 5.51 -15.38
N VAL A 22 13.63 5.35 -14.80
CA VAL A 22 14.78 6.22 -15.06
C VAL A 22 16.09 5.44 -15.12
N CYS A 23 17.01 5.91 -15.95
CA CYS A 23 18.42 5.58 -15.82
C CYS A 23 19.06 6.61 -14.91
N ALA A 24 19.56 6.18 -13.75
CA ALA A 24 20.15 7.08 -12.76
C ALA A 24 21.30 6.41 -12.00
N LYS A 25 22.24 7.22 -11.48
CA LYS A 25 23.30 6.70 -10.61
C LYS A 25 22.67 6.16 -9.31
N PRO A 26 23.09 4.99 -8.81
CA PRO A 26 22.63 4.47 -7.53
C PRO A 26 22.85 5.48 -6.39
N LYS A 27 21.94 5.49 -5.42
CA LYS A 27 22.02 6.34 -4.23
C LYS A 27 21.83 5.52 -2.97
N ILE A 28 22.61 5.86 -1.94
CA ILE A 28 22.37 5.34 -0.60
C ILE A 28 21.19 6.12 0.00
N ILE A 29 20.20 5.37 0.46
CA ILE A 29 18.97 5.88 1.07
C ILE A 29 19.06 5.62 2.56
N HIS A 30 18.80 6.64 3.37
CA HIS A 30 18.94 6.61 4.82
C HIS A 30 17.59 6.75 5.51
N PHE A 31 17.57 6.49 6.82
CA PHE A 31 16.44 6.69 7.74
C PHE A 31 15.23 5.80 7.47
N GLY A 32 15.46 4.61 6.90
CA GLY A 32 14.39 3.64 6.63
C GLY A 32 13.24 4.27 5.83
N SER A 33 13.59 5.07 4.83
CA SER A 33 12.65 5.74 3.94
C SER A 33 12.55 5.02 2.60
N CYS A 34 11.40 5.11 1.95
CA CYS A 34 11.25 4.68 0.57
C CYS A 34 12.15 5.49 -0.36
N THR A 35 12.53 4.89 -1.49
CA THR A 35 13.29 5.57 -2.54
C THR A 35 12.32 6.22 -3.51
N GLU A 36 12.52 7.48 -3.86
CA GLU A 36 11.75 8.17 -4.89
C GLU A 36 12.65 8.79 -5.96
N PHE A 37 12.09 9.02 -7.13
CA PHE A 37 12.66 9.93 -8.11
C PHE A 37 12.02 11.30 -7.98
N SER A 38 12.80 12.30 -7.58
CA SER A 38 12.34 13.68 -7.53
C SER A 38 12.48 14.32 -8.90
N SER A 39 11.36 14.62 -9.55
CA SER A 39 11.34 15.37 -10.81
C SER A 39 11.87 16.80 -10.65
N SER A 40 11.61 17.44 -9.51
CA SER A 40 12.13 18.79 -9.21
C SER A 40 13.64 18.81 -9.00
N ALA A 41 14.21 17.80 -8.34
CA ALA A 41 15.65 17.71 -8.11
C ALA A 41 16.39 16.89 -9.19
N LEU A 42 15.66 16.34 -10.17
CA LEU A 42 16.13 15.47 -11.26
C LEU A 42 17.02 14.32 -10.78
N ARG A 43 16.72 13.76 -9.61
CA ARG A 43 17.55 12.70 -9.00
C ARG A 43 16.78 11.82 -8.04
N ILE A 44 17.38 10.68 -7.76
CA ILE A 44 16.92 9.77 -6.71
C ILE A 44 17.20 10.38 -5.35
N ILE A 45 16.17 10.39 -4.49
CA ILE A 45 16.26 10.82 -3.11
C ILE A 45 15.46 9.89 -2.20
N ARG A 46 15.59 10.09 -0.89
CA ARG A 46 14.68 9.48 0.08
C ARG A 46 13.33 10.18 0.03
N ASN A 47 12.25 9.42 0.05
CA ASN A 47 10.90 9.94 0.23
C ASN A 47 10.68 10.25 1.72
N GLN A 48 10.61 11.53 2.06
CA GLN A 48 10.45 11.96 3.46
C GLN A 48 9.04 11.69 4.01
N ASN A 49 8.08 11.44 3.13
CA ASN A 49 6.67 11.23 3.47
C ASN A 49 6.28 9.75 3.58
N LYS A 50 7.21 8.82 3.29
CA LYS A 50 6.96 7.38 3.31
C LYS A 50 8.12 6.63 3.94
N SER A 51 8.00 6.34 5.24
CA SER A 51 8.91 5.43 5.93
C SER A 51 8.53 3.98 5.63
N CYS A 52 9.54 3.15 5.42
CA CYS A 52 9.42 1.71 5.24
C CYS A 52 9.82 0.90 6.49
N PHE A 53 10.18 1.54 7.61
CA PHE A 53 10.46 0.84 8.87
C PHE A 53 9.25 0.13 9.45
N ASN A 54 8.07 0.74 9.31
CA ASN A 54 6.84 0.25 9.91
C ASN A 54 6.03 -0.63 8.96
N PHE A 55 6.63 -1.09 7.86
CA PHE A 55 5.93 -1.99 6.95
C PHE A 55 5.69 -3.34 7.64
N PRO A 56 4.45 -3.86 7.63
CA PRO A 56 4.13 -5.11 8.30
C PRO A 56 4.85 -6.30 7.67
N ARG A 57 5.25 -6.18 6.40
CA ARG A 57 6.01 -7.18 5.66
C ARG A 57 7.24 -6.55 5.05
N ASN A 58 8.40 -7.15 5.30
CA ASN A 58 9.70 -6.76 4.76
C ASN A 58 10.03 -5.26 4.97
N PRO A 59 10.12 -4.80 6.24
CA PRO A 59 10.58 -3.46 6.52
C PRO A 59 12.00 -3.26 5.98
N CYS A 60 12.27 -2.04 5.51
CA CYS A 60 13.60 -1.71 5.02
C CYS A 60 14.58 -1.50 6.18
N PRO A 61 15.89 -1.74 5.97
CA PRO A 61 16.92 -1.38 6.95
C PRO A 61 17.06 0.15 7.04
N ASN A 62 17.77 0.62 8.06
CA ASN A 62 18.04 2.06 8.21
C ASN A 62 18.77 2.67 7.01
N THR A 63 19.57 1.88 6.31
CA THR A 63 20.27 2.34 5.10
C THR A 63 20.31 1.23 4.05
N TYR A 64 20.03 1.57 2.79
CA TYR A 64 20.13 0.64 1.66
C TYR A 64 20.49 1.37 0.37
N ASN A 65 21.03 0.65 -0.61
CA ASN A 65 21.28 1.16 -1.96
C ASN A 65 19.98 1.18 -2.77
N SER A 66 19.68 2.26 -3.48
CA SER A 66 18.49 2.45 -4.32
C SER A 66 18.25 1.32 -5.32
N THR A 67 19.30 0.60 -5.75
CA THR A 67 19.17 -0.60 -6.59
C THR A 67 18.35 -1.71 -5.94
N MET A 68 18.22 -1.70 -4.62
CA MET A 68 17.44 -2.66 -3.83
C MET A 68 16.04 -2.15 -3.47
N ALA A 69 15.64 -0.96 -3.92
CA ALA A 69 14.35 -0.36 -3.57
C ALA A 69 13.15 -1.28 -3.89
N TYR A 70 13.23 -2.01 -5.00
CA TYR A 70 12.20 -2.95 -5.45
C TYR A 70 11.86 -4.05 -4.43
N LYS A 71 12.75 -4.35 -3.48
CA LYS A 71 12.51 -5.34 -2.43
C LYS A 71 11.43 -4.89 -1.44
N TYR A 72 11.25 -3.58 -1.26
CA TYR A 72 10.31 -3.01 -0.29
C TYR A 72 8.98 -2.69 -0.95
N LYS A 73 8.21 -3.74 -1.28
CA LYS A 73 6.96 -3.63 -2.05
C LYS A 73 5.96 -2.62 -1.49
N GLY A 74 5.89 -2.44 -0.16
CA GLY A 74 5.04 -1.43 0.47
C GLY A 74 5.33 0.01 0.01
N CYS A 75 6.54 0.30 -0.48
CA CYS A 75 6.87 1.60 -1.07
C CYS A 75 6.08 1.87 -2.34
N TYR A 76 5.68 0.84 -3.07
CA TYR A 76 4.99 0.92 -4.37
C TYR A 76 3.46 0.95 -4.25
N GLU A 77 2.92 0.93 -3.03
CA GLU A 77 1.51 1.23 -2.78
C GLU A 77 1.26 2.72 -3.05
N LEU A 78 0.74 3.01 -4.24
CA LEU A 78 0.46 4.37 -4.68
C LEU A 78 -0.74 4.94 -3.93
N LYS A 79 -0.71 6.25 -3.69
CA LYS A 79 -1.87 6.98 -3.19
C LYS A 79 -2.92 6.96 -4.31
N THR A 80 -3.99 6.20 -4.10
CA THR A 80 -5.14 6.23 -5.00
C THR A 80 -5.73 7.64 -4.99
N SER A 81 -5.69 8.32 -6.12
CA SER A 81 -6.56 9.47 -6.37
C SER A 81 -8.01 8.95 -6.25
N ARG A 82 -8.88 9.62 -5.51
CA ARG A 82 -10.28 9.18 -5.23
C ARG A 82 -11.18 8.95 -6.47
N ASN A 83 -10.63 8.97 -7.69
CA ASN A 83 -11.34 8.82 -8.96
C ASN A 83 -10.64 7.81 -9.89
N GLU A 84 -10.40 6.57 -9.44
CA GLU A 84 -10.10 5.50 -10.40
C GLU A 84 -10.79 4.21 -10.00
N ILE A 85 -11.67 3.78 -10.91
CA ILE A 85 -12.40 2.51 -10.93
C ILE A 85 -11.40 1.38 -10.72
N GLN A 86 -11.73 0.45 -9.84
CA GLN A 86 -10.96 -0.75 -9.52
C GLN A 86 -10.38 -1.39 -10.79
N THR A 87 -9.10 -1.16 -11.04
CA THR A 87 -8.34 -1.99 -11.97
C THR A 87 -7.73 -3.12 -11.16
N THR A 88 -8.00 -4.33 -11.63
CA THR A 88 -7.75 -5.62 -11.01
C THR A 88 -6.28 -5.86 -10.64
N PRO A 89 -5.99 -6.79 -9.70
CA PRO A 89 -4.62 -7.14 -9.35
C PRO A 89 -3.85 -7.68 -10.56
N PHE A 90 -2.67 -7.13 -10.81
CA PHE A 90 -1.69 -7.67 -11.73
C PHE A 90 -1.16 -9.02 -11.21
N ASN A 91 -1.74 -10.12 -11.68
CA ASN A 91 -1.17 -11.46 -11.53
C ASN A 91 -0.17 -11.69 -12.67
N ALA A 92 1.12 -11.45 -12.39
CA ALA A 92 2.18 -12.03 -13.20
C ALA A 92 2.34 -13.51 -12.83
N SER A 93 1.67 -14.38 -13.58
CA SER A 93 2.09 -15.77 -13.74
C SER A 93 1.85 -16.16 -15.19
N SER A 94 2.92 -16.19 -15.97
CA SER A 94 2.98 -16.93 -17.23
C SER A 94 3.23 -18.39 -16.89
N GLU A 95 2.20 -19.23 -16.98
CA GLU A 95 2.36 -20.59 -17.52
C GLU A 95 1.00 -21.13 -17.94
N VAL A 96 0.80 -21.24 -19.25
CA VAL A 96 -0.27 -22.00 -19.87
C VAL A 96 0.09 -23.47 -19.69
N THR A 97 -0.69 -24.23 -18.91
CA THR A 97 -0.88 -25.66 -19.15
C THR A 97 -2.30 -26.04 -18.78
N THR A 98 -3.07 -26.33 -19.83
CA THR A 98 -4.39 -26.96 -19.81
C THR A 98 -4.36 -28.27 -19.03
N THR A 99 -5.18 -28.41 -17.99
CA THR A 99 -5.83 -29.69 -17.68
C THR A 99 -7.20 -29.43 -17.03
N THR A 100 -8.23 -29.78 -17.80
CA THR A 100 -9.63 -29.88 -17.43
C THR A 100 -9.85 -30.87 -16.28
N LYS A 101 -10.58 -30.48 -15.22
CA LYS A 101 -11.69 -31.27 -14.63
C LYS A 101 -12.70 -30.33 -13.94
N MET A 102 -13.89 -30.28 -14.52
CA MET A 102 -15.07 -29.66 -13.93
C MET A 102 -15.61 -30.55 -12.81
N TYR A 103 -15.97 -29.96 -11.67
CA TYR A 103 -17.02 -30.51 -10.82
C TYR A 103 -17.97 -29.40 -10.41
N ASN A 104 -19.22 -29.57 -10.83
CA ASN A 104 -20.37 -28.72 -10.58
C ASN A 104 -21.26 -29.47 -9.59
N GLN A 105 -21.67 -28.85 -8.49
CA GLN A 105 -22.85 -29.31 -7.75
C GLN A 105 -23.73 -28.14 -7.33
N ASN A 106 -24.85 -28.09 -8.03
CA ASN A 106 -26.04 -27.35 -7.71
C ASN A 106 -26.58 -27.81 -6.34
N GLY A 107 -26.75 -26.86 -5.42
CA GLY A 107 -27.60 -27.00 -4.24
C GLY A 107 -28.51 -25.78 -4.17
N ALA A 108 -29.71 -25.90 -4.71
CA ALA A 108 -30.74 -24.88 -4.61
C ALA A 108 -31.33 -24.87 -3.18
N PHE A 109 -31.31 -23.71 -2.53
CA PHE A 109 -32.31 -23.40 -1.50
C PHE A 109 -32.67 -21.91 -1.55
N SER A 110 -33.98 -21.68 -1.59
CA SER A 110 -34.63 -20.45 -2.01
C SER A 110 -35.12 -19.63 -0.83
N VAL A 111 -34.81 -18.32 -0.90
CA VAL A 111 -35.58 -17.12 -0.53
C VAL A 111 -36.16 -16.99 0.91
N ASN A 112 -35.92 -15.81 1.52
CA ASN A 112 -36.90 -14.85 2.08
C ASN A 112 -36.40 -14.16 3.38
N ASP A 113 -35.98 -12.89 3.29
CA ASP A 113 -36.18 -11.88 4.36
C ASP A 113 -37.70 -11.55 4.41
N PRO A 114 -38.35 -11.20 5.55
CA PRO A 114 -37.96 -10.03 6.38
C PRO A 114 -38.30 -10.08 7.91
N THR A 115 -37.63 -9.22 8.67
CA THR A 115 -38.08 -8.52 9.91
C THR A 115 -38.86 -9.31 11.00
N SER A 116 -38.23 -9.53 12.16
CA SER A 116 -38.88 -9.31 13.47
C SER A 116 -37.86 -9.09 14.59
N ALA A 117 -38.22 -8.20 15.51
CA ALA A 117 -37.37 -7.58 16.51
C ALA A 117 -37.02 -8.48 17.71
N SER A 118 -36.08 -7.98 18.52
CA SER A 118 -35.79 -8.29 19.94
C SER A 118 -34.55 -9.17 20.14
N THR A 119 -33.42 -8.64 20.58
CA THR A 119 -33.27 -8.30 22.01
C THR A 119 -32.13 -7.31 22.25
N ARG A 120 -32.35 -6.45 23.25
CA ARG A 120 -31.53 -5.32 23.65
C ARG A 120 -30.35 -5.77 24.50
N ILE A 121 -29.14 -5.27 24.21
CA ILE A 121 -28.08 -5.10 25.21
C ILE A 121 -27.68 -3.62 25.18
N LEU A 122 -28.13 -2.91 26.20
CA LEU A 122 -27.79 -1.52 26.52
C LEU A 122 -26.74 -1.52 27.65
N CYS A 123 -26.04 -0.38 27.74
CA CYS A 123 -25.03 0.06 28.73
C CYS A 123 -23.58 -0.10 28.23
N SER A 124 -22.75 0.96 28.16
CA SER A 124 -22.74 2.15 29.01
C SER A 124 -22.12 3.39 28.32
N LEU A 125 -22.89 4.48 28.23
CA LEU A 125 -22.38 5.85 28.05
C LEU A 125 -22.11 6.46 29.44
N LEU A 126 -20.94 6.16 30.01
CA LEU A 126 -20.50 6.67 31.33
C LEU A 126 -19.31 7.64 31.25
N SER A 127 -19.10 8.32 30.11
CA SER A 127 -17.96 9.24 29.92
C SER A 127 -18.33 10.72 29.80
N LEU A 128 -19.60 11.11 29.93
CA LEU A 128 -20.01 12.53 29.77
C LEU A 128 -20.33 13.27 31.08
N LEU A 129 -20.29 12.61 32.24
CA LEU A 129 -20.50 13.27 33.54
C LEU A 129 -19.19 13.78 34.21
N THR A 130 -18.02 13.42 33.71
CA THR A 130 -16.74 13.94 34.22
C THR A 130 -16.38 15.32 33.67
N PHE A 131 -16.96 15.73 32.54
CA PHE A 131 -16.64 17.01 31.90
C PHE A 131 -17.32 18.23 32.54
N LYS A 132 -18.38 18.05 33.35
CA LYS A 132 -19.12 19.18 33.93
C LYS A 132 -18.63 19.62 35.31
N ILE A 133 -17.76 18.85 35.97
CA ILE A 133 -17.27 19.15 37.34
C ILE A 133 -15.92 19.88 37.32
N ILE A 134 -15.12 19.78 36.24
CA ILE A 134 -13.79 20.41 36.15
C ILE A 134 -13.85 21.93 35.86
N ARG A 135 -15.03 22.49 35.54
CA ARG A 135 -15.20 23.94 35.24
C ARG A 135 -15.75 24.76 36.42
N LEU A 136 -15.75 24.20 37.62
CA LEU A 136 -16.13 24.88 38.87
C LEU A 136 -15.04 24.69 39.93
N TRP A 137 -13.82 25.11 39.61
CA TRP A 137 -12.81 25.57 40.56
C TRP A 137 -11.80 26.45 39.82
#